data_AF-A0A935B7T2-F1
#
_entry.id   AF-A0A935B7T2-F1
#
_cell.length_a   1.000
_cell.length_b   1.000
_cell.length_c   1.000
_cell.angle_alpha   90.00
_cell.angle_beta   90.00
_cell.angle_gamma   90.00
#
_symmetry.space_group_name_H-M   'P 1'
#
loop_
_entity.id
_entity.type
_entity.pdbx_description
1 polymer ?
#
loop_
_entity_poly.entity_id
_entity_poly.type
_entity_poly.pdbx_seq_one_letter_code
_entity_poly.pdbx_strand_id
1 'polypeptide(L)'
;MGDARSDPAGCAGELRGPQREIQAALREVTVLTPAQTARMSPEQVEQLEAARRSVALLQATSREALQASSQRFASLQGLIDAIPRATDAKAVLDLQARIGAEQAMLQNEHTKLMVLNQAAEAEQRAQEQRARELAISNFGSLRRLPAVGLNP
;
A
#
# COMPACT_ATOMS: atom_id res chain seq x y z
N MET A 1 -14.52 -41.72 -13.94
CA MET A 1 -15.15 -41.69 -12.61
C MET A 1 -14.16 -41.02 -11.67
N GLY A 2 -14.44 -39.81 -11.20
CA GLY A 2 -13.60 -39.06 -10.27
C GLY A 2 -13.12 -37.70 -10.79
N ASP A 3 -14.06 -36.81 -11.11
CA ASP A 3 -13.76 -35.39 -11.33
C ASP A 3 -13.28 -34.75 -10.02
N ALA A 4 -12.04 -34.23 -10.04
CA ALA A 4 -11.54 -33.34 -9.02
C ALA A 4 -12.27 -31.99 -9.14
N ARG A 5 -13.36 -31.84 -8.38
CA ARG A 5 -14.00 -30.54 -8.16
C ARG A 5 -12.99 -29.64 -7.45
N SER A 6 -12.42 -28.71 -8.20
CA SER A 6 -11.76 -27.54 -7.67
C SER A 6 -12.76 -26.75 -6.82
N ASP A 7 -12.55 -26.71 -5.51
CA ASP A 7 -13.32 -25.86 -4.60
C ASP A 7 -13.02 -24.38 -4.89
N PRO A 8 -14.01 -23.53 -5.23
CA PRO A 8 -13.82 -22.09 -5.43
C PRO A 8 -13.74 -21.29 -4.12
N ALA A 9 -13.68 -21.95 -2.96
CA ALA A 9 -13.74 -21.31 -1.64
C ALA A 9 -12.37 -20.78 -1.13
N GLY A 10 -11.25 -21.23 -1.70
CA GLY A 10 -9.90 -20.79 -1.28
C GLY A 10 -9.59 -19.33 -1.62
N CYS A 11 -9.96 -18.88 -2.82
CA CYS A 11 -9.63 -17.53 -3.31
C CYS A 11 -10.37 -16.40 -2.58
N ALA A 12 -11.52 -16.68 -1.94
CA ALA A 12 -12.30 -15.68 -1.21
C ALA A 12 -11.73 -15.36 0.18
N GLY A 13 -10.84 -16.20 0.72
CA GLY A 13 -10.15 -15.97 1.99
C GLY A 13 -8.92 -15.08 1.86
N GLU A 14 -8.11 -15.31 0.82
CA GLU A 14 -6.86 -14.58 0.57
C GLU A 14 -7.10 -13.13 0.13
N LEU A 15 -8.17 -12.83 -0.62
CA LEU A 15 -8.52 -11.44 -1.00
C LEU A 15 -9.14 -10.61 0.14
N ARG A 16 -9.69 -11.25 1.19
CA ARG A 16 -10.30 -10.53 2.34
C ARG A 16 -9.28 -9.97 3.32
N GLY A 17 -8.03 -10.43 3.29
CA GLY A 17 -6.94 -9.86 4.09
C GLY A 17 -6.57 -8.46 3.60
N PRO A 18 -6.15 -8.32 2.32
CA PRO A 18 -5.77 -7.03 1.74
C PRO A 18 -6.88 -5.98 1.82
N GLN A 19 -8.13 -6.36 1.56
CA GLN A 19 -9.26 -5.43 1.64
C GLN A 19 -9.56 -4.94 3.05
N ARG A 20 -9.33 -5.77 4.09
CA ARG A 20 -9.50 -5.34 5.48
C ARG A 20 -8.41 -4.36 5.90
N GLU A 21 -7.17 -4.61 5.50
CA GLU A 21 -6.04 -3.71 5.76
C GLU A 21 -6.24 -2.34 5.12
N ILE A 22 -6.65 -2.32 3.84
CA ILE A 22 -6.94 -1.06 3.13
C ILE A 22 -8.09 -0.30 3.82
N GLN A 23 -9.16 -0.99 4.25
CA GLN A 23 -10.25 -0.33 4.97
C GLN A 23 -9.81 0.23 6.32
N ALA A 24 -8.94 -0.47 7.05
CA ALA A 24 -8.38 0.01 8.30
C ALA A 24 -7.51 1.27 8.05
N ALA A 25 -6.61 1.21 7.08
CA ALA A 25 -5.77 2.34 6.68
C ALA A 25 -6.62 3.54 6.21
N LEU A 26 -7.69 3.30 5.45
CA LEU A 26 -8.63 4.36 5.03
C LEU A 26 -9.27 5.08 6.22
N ARG A 27 -9.65 4.36 7.27
CA ARG A 27 -10.20 4.96 8.49
C ARG A 27 -9.16 5.80 9.21
N GLU A 28 -7.90 5.37 9.21
CA GLU A 28 -6.81 6.12 9.84
C GLU A 28 -6.46 7.42 9.11
N VAL A 29 -6.47 7.41 7.77
CA VAL A 29 -6.15 8.62 6.98
C VAL A 29 -7.34 9.57 6.81
N THR A 30 -8.55 9.14 7.21
CA THR A 30 -9.76 9.96 7.10
C THR A 30 -9.91 10.88 8.29
N VAL A 31 -9.51 12.15 8.11
CA VAL A 31 -9.61 13.18 9.16
C VAL A 31 -10.89 14.03 9.06
N LEU A 32 -11.30 14.41 7.84
CA LEU A 32 -12.49 15.27 7.65
C LEU A 32 -13.78 14.47 7.79
N THR A 33 -14.72 15.01 8.56
CA THR A 33 -16.06 14.44 8.78
C THR A 33 -16.94 14.58 7.52
N PRO A 34 -17.98 13.73 7.37
CA PRO A 34 -18.93 13.84 6.26
C PRO A 34 -19.60 15.23 6.15
N ALA A 35 -19.87 15.87 7.29
CA ALA A 35 -20.48 17.21 7.34
C ALA A 35 -19.53 18.30 6.81
N GLN A 36 -18.22 18.13 6.98
CA GLN A 36 -17.21 19.05 6.44
C GLN A 36 -17.02 18.84 4.94
N THR A 37 -16.97 17.58 4.48
CA THR A 37 -16.85 17.27 3.05
C THR A 37 -18.10 17.67 2.27
N ALA A 38 -19.29 17.63 2.87
CA ALA A 38 -20.53 18.08 2.25
C ALA A 38 -20.56 19.58 1.92
N ARG A 39 -19.66 20.39 2.51
CA ARG A 39 -19.52 21.82 2.22
C ARG A 39 -18.53 22.11 1.08
N MET A 40 -17.81 21.09 0.60
CA MET A 40 -16.81 21.19 -0.47
C MET A 40 -17.47 20.96 -1.84
N SER A 41 -16.80 21.37 -2.92
CA SER A 41 -17.29 21.06 -4.27
C SER A 41 -17.15 19.55 -4.57
N PRO A 42 -17.98 18.99 -5.49
CA PRO A 42 -17.90 17.58 -5.86
C PRO A 42 -16.49 17.17 -6.33
N GLU A 43 -15.84 18.01 -7.14
CA GLU A 43 -14.47 17.79 -7.62
C GLU A 43 -13.45 17.72 -6.47
N GLN A 44 -13.59 18.58 -5.46
CA GLN A 44 -12.70 18.57 -4.29
C GLN A 44 -12.88 17.32 -3.45
N VAL A 45 -14.13 16.83 -3.32
CA VAL A 45 -14.41 15.58 -2.60
C VAL A 45 -13.81 14.38 -3.34
N GLU A 46 -13.94 14.33 -4.67
CA GLU A 46 -13.35 13.26 -5.49
C GLU A 46 -11.82 13.23 -5.37
N GLN A 47 -11.16 14.38 -5.49
CA GLN A 47 -9.71 14.50 -5.33
C GLN A 47 -9.25 14.06 -3.93
N LEU A 48 -9.99 14.45 -2.89
CA LEU A 48 -9.71 14.05 -1.51
C LEU A 48 -9.86 12.54 -1.33
N GLU A 49 -10.90 11.92 -1.87
CA GLU A 49 -11.09 10.48 -1.81
C GLU A 49 -9.98 9.73 -2.55
N ALA A 50 -9.59 10.20 -3.74
CA ALA A 50 -8.48 9.61 -4.50
C ALA A 50 -7.18 9.67 -3.69
N ALA A 51 -6.86 10.81 -3.07
CA ALA A 51 -5.70 10.98 -2.22
C ALA A 51 -5.73 10.02 -1.01
N ARG A 52 -6.88 9.92 -0.32
CA ARG A 52 -7.05 8.99 0.81
C ARG A 52 -6.83 7.54 0.40
N ARG A 53 -7.39 7.12 -0.74
CA ARG A 53 -7.23 5.74 -1.24
C ARG A 53 -5.77 5.42 -1.58
N SER A 54 -5.06 6.36 -2.22
CA SER A 54 -3.63 6.22 -2.52
C SER A 54 -2.80 6.02 -1.25
N VAL A 55 -2.94 6.93 -0.26
CA VAL A 55 -2.18 6.83 0.99
C VAL A 55 -2.54 5.57 1.78
N ALA A 56 -3.82 5.20 1.83
CA ALA A 56 -4.26 3.99 2.53
C ALA A 56 -3.71 2.71 1.89
N LEU A 57 -3.64 2.64 0.56
CA LEU A 57 -3.04 1.53 -0.16
C LEU A 57 -1.56 1.39 0.19
N LEU A 58 -0.81 2.50 0.15
CA LEU A 58 0.60 2.51 0.52
C LEU A 58 0.82 2.04 1.96
N GLN A 59 0.02 2.52 2.91
CA GLN A 59 0.12 2.12 4.32
C GLN A 59 -0.17 0.62 4.49
N ALA A 60 -1.23 0.11 3.86
CA ALA A 60 -1.58 -1.30 3.92
C ALA A 60 -0.46 -2.18 3.34
N THR A 61 0.03 -1.86 2.14
CA THR A 61 1.15 -2.59 1.52
C THR A 61 2.43 -2.54 2.37
N SER A 62 2.72 -1.39 3.01
CA SER A 62 3.89 -1.27 3.89
C SER A 62 3.76 -2.14 5.15
N ARG A 63 2.57 -2.22 5.74
CA ARG A 63 2.29 -3.09 6.91
C ARG A 63 2.41 -4.57 6.55
N GLU A 64 1.80 -4.96 5.43
CA GLU A 64 1.88 -6.32 4.91
C GLU A 64 3.33 -6.75 4.68
N ALA A 65 4.14 -5.89 4.04
CA ALA A 65 5.55 -6.18 3.80
C ALA A 65 6.37 -6.29 5.10
N LEU A 66 6.09 -5.47 6.11
CA LEU A 66 6.73 -5.58 7.42
C LEU A 66 6.36 -6.89 8.14
N GLN A 67 5.09 -7.29 8.05
CA GLN A 67 4.62 -8.55 8.62
C GLN A 67 5.28 -9.75 7.92
N ALA A 68 5.32 -9.74 6.59
CA ALA A 68 5.95 -10.80 5.80
C ALA A 68 7.45 -10.93 6.15
N SER A 69 8.16 -9.81 6.25
CA SER A 69 9.57 -9.78 6.65
C SER A 69 9.78 -10.37 8.06
N SER A 70 8.89 -10.04 9.00
CA SER A 70 8.94 -10.59 10.36
C SER A 70 8.70 -12.10 10.39
N GLN A 71 7.76 -12.61 9.59
CA GLN A 71 7.50 -14.05 9.47
C GLN A 71 8.68 -14.80 8.85
N ARG A 72 9.33 -14.22 7.84
CA ARG A 72 10.56 -14.79 7.27
C ARG A 72 11.71 -14.83 8.25
N PHE A 73 11.87 -13.78 9.05
CA PHE A 73 12.90 -13.77 10.08
C PHE A 73 12.68 -14.92 11.09
N ALA A 74 11.44 -15.15 11.50
CA ALA A 74 11.09 -16.30 12.35
C ALA A 74 11.36 -17.65 11.65
N SER A 75 11.03 -17.76 10.35
CA SER A 75 11.34 -18.94 9.52
C SER A 75 12.85 -19.22 9.50
N LEU A 76 13.66 -18.19 9.24
CA LEU A 76 15.12 -18.28 9.24
C LEU A 76 15.67 -18.74 10.57
N GLN A 77 15.19 -18.19 11.69
CA GLN A 77 15.60 -18.62 13.01
C GLN A 77 15.29 -20.11 13.23
N GLY A 78 14.08 -20.55 12.86
CA GLY A 78 13.68 -21.96 12.94
C GLY A 78 14.56 -22.89 12.11
N LEU A 79 14.98 -22.45 10.92
CA LEU A 79 15.91 -23.20 10.06
C LEU A 79 17.31 -23.29 10.68
N ILE A 80 17.82 -22.18 11.22
CA ILE A 80 19.12 -22.13 11.90
C ILE A 80 19.12 -23.07 13.12
N ASP A 81 18.07 -23.03 13.94
CA ASP A 81 17.90 -23.88 15.11
C ASP A 81 17.72 -25.36 14.75
N ALA A 82 17.36 -25.68 13.49
CA ALA A 82 17.24 -27.05 13.01
C ALA A 82 18.59 -27.66 12.61
N ILE A 83 19.60 -26.84 12.25
CA ILE A 83 20.90 -27.34 11.79
C ILE A 83 21.56 -28.29 12.81
N PRO A 84 21.65 -27.95 14.12
CA PRO A 84 22.31 -28.84 15.09
C PRO A 84 21.56 -30.15 15.34
N ARG A 85 20.28 -30.23 14.94
CA ARG A 85 19.42 -31.41 15.09
C ARG A 85 19.43 -32.32 13.87
N ALA A 86 20.03 -31.89 12.76
CA ALA A 86 20.14 -32.69 11.55
C ALA A 86 21.09 -33.88 11.77
N THR A 87 20.64 -35.08 11.41
CA THR A 87 21.36 -36.34 11.67
C THR A 87 22.34 -36.73 10.57
N ASP A 88 22.22 -36.12 9.38
CA ASP A 88 23.04 -36.45 8.23
C ASP A 88 23.42 -35.20 7.40
N ALA A 89 24.46 -35.34 6.58
CA ALA A 89 25.00 -34.25 5.79
C ALA A 89 24.03 -33.71 4.73
N LYS A 90 23.13 -34.55 4.19
CA LYS A 90 22.14 -34.12 3.20
C LYS A 90 21.12 -33.19 3.86
N ALA A 91 20.64 -33.52 5.05
CA ALA A 91 19.71 -32.69 5.80
C ALA A 91 20.31 -31.31 6.14
N VAL A 92 21.61 -31.25 6.50
CA VAL A 92 22.31 -29.97 6.71
C VAL A 92 22.39 -29.16 5.42
N LEU A 93 22.75 -29.79 4.30
CA LEU A 93 22.82 -29.12 2.99
C LEU A 93 21.45 -28.57 2.56
N ASP A 94 20.37 -29.34 2.75
CA ASP A 94 19.01 -28.90 2.42
C ASP A 94 18.58 -27.70 3.28
N LEU A 95 18.90 -27.71 4.59
CA LEU A 95 18.66 -26.56 5.48
C LEU A 95 19.45 -25.33 5.04
N GLN A 96 20.72 -25.49 4.69
CA GLN A 96 21.56 -24.39 4.19
C GLN A 96 21.03 -23.82 2.87
N ALA A 97 20.59 -24.67 1.95
CA ALA A 97 19.98 -24.24 0.69
C ALA A 97 18.70 -23.42 0.94
N ARG A 98 17.87 -23.87 1.87
CA ARG A 98 16.66 -23.14 2.26
C ARG A 98 16.96 -21.81 2.94
N ILE A 99 17.95 -21.76 3.84
CA ILE A 99 18.42 -20.51 4.45
C ILE A 99 18.90 -19.52 3.37
N GLY A 100 19.70 -19.99 2.41
CA GLY A 100 20.16 -19.16 1.30
C GLY A 100 19.01 -18.60 0.45
N ALA A 101 17.98 -19.41 0.17
CA ALA A 101 16.79 -18.96 -0.53
C ALA A 101 16.02 -17.90 0.27
N GLU A 102 15.82 -18.12 1.57
CA GLU A 102 15.12 -17.16 2.45
C GLU A 102 15.88 -15.83 2.56
N GLN A 103 17.22 -15.87 2.65
CA GLN A 103 18.06 -14.66 2.62
C GLN A 103 17.93 -13.89 1.30
N ALA A 104 17.92 -14.59 0.16
CA ALA A 104 17.72 -13.96 -1.14
C ALA A 104 16.33 -13.31 -1.27
N MET A 105 15.30 -13.96 -0.72
CA MET A 105 13.95 -13.42 -0.70
C MET A 105 13.83 -12.21 0.23
N LEU A 106 14.49 -12.21 1.40
CA LEU A 106 14.56 -11.02 2.27
C LEU A 106 15.23 -9.85 1.56
N GLN A 107 16.32 -10.08 0.85
CA GLN A 107 16.98 -9.03 0.06
C GLN A 107 16.05 -8.49 -1.03
N ASN A 108 15.28 -9.35 -1.68
CA ASN A 108 14.27 -8.94 -2.67
C ASN A 108 13.16 -8.08 -2.04
N GLU A 109 12.65 -8.48 -0.88
CA GLU A 109 11.64 -7.72 -0.12
C GLU A 109 12.17 -6.35 0.32
N HIS A 110 13.41 -6.27 0.78
CA HIS A 110 14.06 -5.00 1.11
C HIS A 110 14.11 -4.06 -0.11
N THR A 111 14.51 -4.57 -1.28
CA THR A 111 14.51 -3.80 -2.53
C THR A 111 13.11 -3.34 -2.92
N LYS A 112 12.10 -4.20 -2.79
CA LYS A 112 10.70 -3.85 -3.06
C LYS A 112 10.20 -2.72 -2.15
N LEU A 113 10.50 -2.80 -0.86
CA LEU A 113 10.15 -1.76 0.12
C LEU A 113 10.81 -0.42 -0.21
N MET A 114 12.08 -0.44 -0.61
CA MET A 114 12.79 0.77 -1.05
C MET A 114 12.11 1.40 -2.28
N VAL A 115 11.77 0.59 -3.29
CA VAL A 115 11.09 1.07 -4.50
C VAL A 115 9.68 1.60 -4.17
N LEU A 116 8.95 0.93 -3.27
CA LEU A 116 7.63 1.39 -2.81
C LEU A 116 7.72 2.77 -2.14
N ASN A 117 8.73 2.98 -1.30
CA ASN A 117 8.96 4.27 -0.66
C ASN A 117 9.27 5.37 -1.69
N GLN A 118 10.14 5.07 -2.66
CA GLN A 118 10.46 6.00 -3.75
C GLN A 118 9.22 6.35 -4.59
N ALA A 119 8.38 5.36 -4.89
CA ALA A 119 7.13 5.57 -5.62
C ALA A 119 6.16 6.46 -4.82
N ALA A 120 6.04 6.24 -3.50
CA ALA A 120 5.24 7.06 -2.62
C ALA A 120 5.69 8.53 -2.58
N GLU A 121 7.00 8.77 -2.45
CA GLU A 121 7.56 10.11 -2.49
C GLU A 121 7.30 10.80 -3.84
N ALA A 122 7.45 10.07 -4.94
CA ALA A 122 7.18 10.59 -6.28
C ALA A 122 5.69 10.94 -6.44
N GLU A 123 4.78 10.12 -5.93
CA GLU A 123 3.34 10.37 -5.99
C GLU A 123 2.94 11.58 -5.14
N GLN A 124 3.51 11.73 -3.94
CA GLN A 124 3.29 12.92 -3.10
C GLN A 124 3.74 14.19 -3.84
N ARG A 125 4.94 14.20 -4.44
CA ARG A 125 5.44 15.33 -5.23
C ARG A 125 4.51 15.64 -6.41
N ALA A 126 4.00 14.62 -7.10
CA ALA A 126 3.05 14.79 -8.20
C ALA A 126 1.70 15.39 -7.74
N GLN A 127 1.19 14.97 -6.57
CA GLN A 127 -0.01 15.55 -5.97
C GLN A 127 0.20 17.02 -5.60
N GLU A 128 1.33 17.36 -4.99
CA GLU A 128 1.69 18.75 -4.66
C GLU A 128 1.77 19.64 -5.92
N GLN A 129 2.36 19.15 -7.01
CA GLN A 129 2.41 19.90 -8.28
C GLN A 129 1.02 20.10 -8.88
N ARG A 130 0.18 19.05 -8.91
CA ARG A 130 -1.22 19.18 -9.38
C ARG A 130 -2.01 20.20 -8.56
N ALA A 131 -1.84 20.20 -7.25
CA ALA A 131 -2.50 21.19 -6.38
C ALA A 131 -2.04 22.63 -6.69
N ARG A 132 -0.75 22.84 -6.98
CA ARG A 132 -0.21 24.14 -7.40
C ARG A 132 -0.80 24.59 -8.74
N GLU A 133 -0.87 23.71 -9.73
CA GLU A 133 -1.44 24.02 -11.05
C GLU A 133 -2.92 24.39 -10.97
N LEU A 134 -3.70 23.64 -10.19
CA LEU A 134 -5.12 23.96 -9.94
C LEU A 134 -5.29 25.32 -9.26
N ALA A 135 -4.44 25.64 -8.27
CA ALA A 135 -4.46 26.95 -7.64
C ALA A 135 -4.18 28.07 -8.66
N ILE A 136 -3.14 27.93 -9.50
CA ILE A 136 -2.80 28.90 -10.54
C ILE A 136 -3.96 29.08 -11.53
N SER A 137 -4.58 27.98 -11.98
CA SER A 137 -5.75 28.03 -12.88
C SER A 137 -6.91 28.81 -12.27
N ASN A 138 -7.23 28.55 -11.00
CA ASN A 138 -8.30 29.26 -10.28
C ASN A 138 -8.01 30.75 -10.13
N PHE A 139 -6.77 31.15 -9.80
CA PHE A 139 -6.39 32.57 -9.77
C PHE A 139 -6.45 33.24 -11.15
N GLY A 140 -6.09 32.52 -12.21
CA GLY A 140 -6.20 33.00 -13.59
C GLY A 140 -7.66 33.21 -14.03
N SER A 141 -8.59 32.42 -13.51
CA SER A 141 -10.04 32.55 -13.72
C SER A 141 -10.61 33.79 -13.02
N LEU A 142 -10.23 34.06 -11.76
CA LEU A 142 -10.71 35.23 -10.99
C LEU A 142 -10.31 36.57 -11.61
N ARG A 143 -9.16 36.65 -12.29
CA ARG A 143 -8.71 37.86 -12.99
C ARG A 143 -9.54 38.18 -14.24
N ARG A 144 -10.37 37.24 -14.71
CA ARG A 144 -11.16 37.33 -15.94
C ARG A 144 -12.65 37.57 -15.71
N LEU A 145 -13.07 37.86 -14.48
CA LEU A 145 -14.45 38.30 -14.21
C LEU A 145 -14.69 39.67 -14.89
N PRO A 146 -15.74 39.84 -15.72
CA PRO A 146 -16.13 41.16 -16.19
C PRO A 146 -16.50 42.03 -14.98
N ALA A 147 -16.16 43.32 -15.03
CA ALA A 147 -16.53 44.28 -13.99
C ALA A 147 -18.05 44.17 -13.75
N VAL A 148 -18.45 43.66 -12.58
CA VAL A 148 -19.83 43.71 -12.14
C VAL A 148 -20.18 45.18 -12.05
N GLY A 149 -20.93 45.66 -13.04
CA GLY A 149 -21.47 47.01 -13.05
C GLY A 149 -22.34 47.19 -11.83
N LEU A 150 -21.83 47.88 -10.82
CA LEU A 150 -22.64 48.48 -9.78
C LEU A 150 -23.42 49.60 -10.48
N ASN A 151 -24.67 49.33 -10.83
CA ASN A 151 -25.60 50.37 -11.26
C ASN A 151 -25.90 51.26 -10.03
N PRO A 152 -25.79 52.59 -10.13
CA PRO A 152 -26.00 53.52 -9.03
C PRO A 152 -27.45 53.56 -8.53
#